data_AF-A0A5K0VXG3-F1
#
_entry.id   AF-A0A5K0VXG3-F1
#
_cell.length_a   1.000
_cell.length_b   1.000
_cell.length_c   1.000
_cell.angle_alpha   90.00
_cell.angle_beta   90.00
_cell.angle_gamma   90.00
#
_symmetry.space_group_name_H-M   'P 1'
#
loop_
_entity.id
_entity.type
_entity.pdbx_description
1 polymer ?
#
loop_
_entity_poly.entity_id
_entity_poly.type
_entity_poly.pdbx_seq_one_letter_code
_entity_poly.pdbx_strand_id
1 'polypeptide(L)' 'TVIRDEVGLSLDKADKAVLGTAAKVVLTKDATTIVGDGSTQEAVNKRVAQIRNLIE' A
#
# COMPACT_ATOMS: atom_id res chain seq x y z
N THR A 1 0.64 -5.81 2.54
CA THR A 1 -0.72 -6.26 2.91
C THR A 1 -1.29 -5.36 3.98
N VAL A 2 -2.59 -5.06 3.97
CA VAL A 2 -3.21 -4.23 5.03
C VAL A 2 -3.70 -5.16 6.15
N ILE A 3 -3.25 -4.93 7.37
CA ILE A 3 -3.69 -5.68 8.56
C ILE A 3 -5.02 -5.08 9.03
N ARG A 4 -6.06 -5.90 9.11
CA ARG A 4 -7.39 -5.53 9.60
C ARG A 4 -7.98 -6.69 10.38
N ASP A 5 -8.42 -6.44 11.61
CA ASP A 5 -9.00 -7.48 12.46
C ASP A 5 -10.27 -8.10 11.85
N GLU A 6 -11.03 -7.31 11.09
CA GLU A 6 -12.26 -7.73 10.39
C GLU A 6 -12.04 -8.88 9.38
N VAL A 7 -10.82 -9.06 8.88
CA VAL A 7 -10.46 -10.15 7.97
C VAL A 7 -9.56 -11.20 8.63
N GLY A 8 -9.52 -11.22 9.97
CA GLY A 8 -8.76 -12.20 10.75
C GLY A 8 -7.25 -11.95 10.81
N LEU A 9 -6.78 -10.76 10.42
CA LEU A 9 -5.38 -10.35 10.53
C LEU A 9 -5.20 -9.45 11.74
N SER A 10 -4.39 -9.87 12.72
CA SER A 10 -4.07 -9.09 13.92
C SER A 10 -2.61 -8.64 13.94
N LEU A 11 -2.34 -7.45 14.50
CA LEU A 11 -1.00 -6.85 14.49
C LEU A 11 0.04 -7.69 15.25
N ASP A 12 -0.38 -8.35 16.32
CA ASP A 12 0.47 -9.22 17.15
C ASP A 12 0.94 -10.49 16.42
N LYS A 13 0.24 -10.91 15.37
CA LYS A 13 0.54 -12.11 14.57
C LYS A 13 1.17 -11.78 13.22
N ALA A 14 1.36 -10.50 12.92
CA ALA A 14 1.88 -10.06 11.64
C ALA A 14 3.38 -10.35 11.50
N ASP A 15 3.78 -10.84 10.33
CA ASP A 15 5.18 -11.11 9.99
C ASP A 15 5.77 -10.02 9.06
N LYS A 16 7.05 -10.16 8.71
CA LYS A 16 7.70 -9.21 7.79
C LYS A 16 7.17 -9.29 6.35
N ALA A 17 6.51 -10.38 5.96
CA ALA A 17 5.99 -10.56 4.61
C ALA A 17 4.81 -9.62 4.31
N VAL A 18 4.16 -9.07 5.34
CA VAL A 18 3.09 -8.08 5.16
C VAL A 18 3.61 -6.66 4.85
N LEU A 19 4.88 -6.39 5.13
CA LEU A 19 5.49 -5.07 4.96
C LEU A 19 5.72 -4.77 3.47
N GLY A 20 5.41 -3.53 3.07
CA GLY A 20 5.72 -3.03 1.74
C GLY A 20 7.13 -2.44 1.65
N THR A 21 7.62 -2.28 0.43
CA THR A 21 8.92 -1.66 0.15
C THR A 21 8.72 -0.37 -0.66
N ALA A 22 9.62 0.60 -0.45
CA ALA A 22 9.68 1.84 -1.20
C ALA A 22 11.14 2.22 -1.43
N ALA A 23 11.43 2.88 -2.55
CA ALA A 23 12.76 3.40 -2.85
C ALA A 23 13.14 4.59 -1.96
N LYS A 24 12.15 5.43 -1.61
CA LYS A 24 12.34 6.59 -0.74
C LYS A 24 11.06 6.93 0.01
N VAL A 25 11.21 7.28 1.29
CA VAL A 25 10.13 7.83 2.12
C VAL A 25 10.59 9.16 2.70
N VAL A 26 9.77 10.20 2.54
CA VAL A 26 10.01 11.54 3.10
C VAL A 26 8.82 11.92 3.97
N LEU A 27 9.09 12.32 5.21
CA LEU A 27 8.09 12.79 6.14
C LEU A 27 8.31 14.27 6.46
N THR A 28 7.23 15.05 6.43
CA THR A 28 7.17 16.41 6.97
C THR A 28 6.08 16.45 8.04
N LYS A 29 5.91 17.61 8.69
CA LYS A 29 4.83 17.79 9.68
C LYS A 29 3.45 17.55 9.08
N ASP A 30 3.25 18.00 7.84
CA ASP A 30 1.92 18.07 7.23
C ASP A 30 1.70 16.98 6.16
N ALA A 31 2.77 16.34 5.67
CA ALA A 31 2.69 15.41 4.56
C ALA A 31 3.66 14.23 4.67
N THR A 32 3.31 13.14 4.01
CA THR A 32 4.17 11.97 3.79
C THR A 32 4.24 11.66 2.30
N THR A 33 5.45 11.55 1.76
CA THR A 33 5.71 11.22 0.35
C THR A 33 6.38 9.85 0.28
N ILE A 34 5.78 8.92 -0.47
CA ILE A 34 6.29 7.56 -0.68
C ILE A 34 6.63 7.43 -2.17
N VAL A 35 7.91 7.17 -2.47
CA VAL A 35 8.39 6.88 -3.83
C VAL A 35 8.55 5.37 -3.95
N GLY A 36 7.70 4.75 -4.76
CA GLY A 36 7.76 3.31 -5.04
C GLY A 36 9.04 2.92 -5.79
N ASP A 37 9.47 1.67 -5.63
CA ASP A 37 10.63 1.09 -6.31
C ASP A 37 10.30 0.47 -7.68
N GLY A 38 9.03 0.57 -8.11
CA GLY A 38 8.54 0.03 -9.38
C GLY A 38 8.19 -1.47 -9.35
N SER A 39 8.45 -2.17 -8.25
CA SER A 39 8.22 -3.62 -8.14
C SER A 39 6.76 -4.05 -8.28
N THR A 40 5.80 -3.13 -8.05
CA THR A 40 4.36 -3.42 -8.07
C THR A 40 3.59 -2.67 -9.16
N GLN A 41 4.25 -2.24 -10.26
CA GLN A 41 3.65 -1.38 -11.27
C GLN A 41 2.36 -1.95 -11.91
N GLU A 42 2.33 -3.26 -12.19
CA GLU A 42 1.13 -3.91 -12.76
C GLU A 42 -0.07 -3.86 -11.81
N ALA A 43 0.15 -4.19 -10.53
CA ALA A 43 -0.88 -4.13 -9.50
C ALA A 43 -1.41 -2.69 -9.32
N VAL A 44 -0.53 -1.70 -9.41
CA VAL A 44 -0.90 -0.28 -9.37
C VAL A 44 -1.80 0.08 -10.56
N ASN A 45 -1.42 -0.30 -11.78
CA ASN A 45 -2.22 -0.02 -12.98
C ASN A 45 -3.63 -0.64 -12.88
N LYS A 46 -3.71 -1.88 -12.39
CA LYS A 46 -5.00 -2.55 -12.13
C LYS A 46 -5.84 -1.78 -11.11
N ARG A 47 -5.22 -1.28 -10.03
CA ARG A 47 -5.92 -0.50 -9.01
C ARG A 47 -6.39 0.85 -9.55
N VAL A 48 -5.60 1.52 -10.38
CA VAL A 48 -6.00 2.77 -11.04
C VAL A 48 -7.22 2.55 -11.92
N ALA A 49 -7.23 1.48 -12.74
CA ALA A 49 -8.38 1.14 -13.58
C ALA A 49 -9.65 0.88 -12.75
N GLN A 50 -9.54 0.11 -11.66
CA GLN A 50 -10.67 -0.13 -10.75
C GLN A 50 -11.26 1.17 -10.18
N ILE A 51 -10.40 2.11 -9.78
CA ILE A 51 -10.87 3.39 -9.22
C ILE A 51 -11.54 4.23 -10.30
N ARG A 52 -10.99 4.28 -11.51
CA ARG A 52 -11.61 5.01 -12.64
C ARG A 52 -13.01 4.49 -12.94
N ASN A 53 -13.17 3.17 -12.98
CA ASN A 53 -14.48 2.54 -13.24
C ASN A 53 -15.52 2.79 -12.13
N LEU A 54 -15.11 3.14 -10.90
CA LEU A 54 -16.04 3.47 -9.81
C LEU A 54 -16.51 4.93 -9.83
N ILE A 55 -15.87 5.77 -10.65
CA ILE A 55 -16.23 7.19 -10.82
C ILE A 55 -17.27 7.36 -11.94
N GLU A 56 -17.27 6.45 -12.91
CA GLU A 56 -18.31 6.32 -13.95
C GLU A 56 -19.62 5.76 -13.36
#